data_AF-A0A846TKB9-F1
#
_entry.id   AF-A0A846TKB9-F1
#
_cell.length_a   1.000
_cell.length_b   1.000
_cell.length_c   1.000
_cell.angle_alpha   90.00
_cell.angle_beta   90.00
_cell.angle_gamma   90.00
#
_symmetry.space_group_name_H-M   'P 1'
#
loop_
_entity.id
_entity.type
_entity.pdbx_description
1 polymer ?
#
loop_
_entity_poly.entity_id
_entity_poly.type
_entity_poly.pdbx_seq_one_letter_code
_entity_poly.pdbx_strand_id
1 'polypeptide(L)' 'MKSNLSTEEEMKLKELKLQLMHALNPNERHTILKNIEQLLNKAKYRNRFISTLKDNESL' A
#
# COMPACT_ATOMS: atom_id res chain seq x y z
N MET A 1 -10.08 1.60 -10.71
CA MET A 1 -10.19 0.94 -9.38
C MET A 1 -10.11 2.03 -8.34
N LYS A 2 -11.11 2.21 -7.46
CA LYS A 2 -10.99 3.16 -6.34
C LYS A 2 -9.80 2.71 -5.48
N SER A 3 -8.88 3.63 -5.22
CA SER A 3 -7.71 3.37 -4.40
C SER A 3 -8.17 3.09 -2.97
N ASN A 4 -7.66 2.01 -2.41
CA ASN A 4 -7.93 1.55 -1.05
C ASN A 4 -6.96 2.19 -0.03
N LEU A 5 -6.12 3.11 -0.50
CA LEU A 5 -5.08 3.79 0.25
C LEU A 5 -5.64 5.07 0.87
N SER A 6 -5.14 5.45 2.05
CA SER A 6 -5.33 6.81 2.56
C SER A 6 -4.50 7.80 1.74
N THR A 7 -4.78 9.09 1.85
CA THR A 7 -3.98 10.16 1.22
C THR A 7 -2.50 10.06 1.57
N GLU A 8 -2.17 9.72 2.82
CA GLU A 8 -0.80 9.53 3.27
C GLU A 8 -0.14 8.31 2.61
N GLU A 9 -0.87 7.20 2.51
CA GLU A 9 -0.37 6.00 1.85
C GLU A 9 -0.19 6.18 0.34
N GLU A 10 -1.05 6.98 -0.30
CA GLU A 10 -0.88 7.36 -1.71
C GLU A 10 0.37 8.20 -1.93
N MET A 11 0.62 9.16 -1.04
CA MET A 11 1.84 9.97 -1.07
C MET A 11 3.09 9.11 -0.89
N LYS A 12 3.07 8.21 0.09
CA LYS A 12 4.16 7.27 0.35
C LYS A 12 4.38 6.31 -0.82
N LEU A 13 3.32 5.81 -1.45
CA LEU A 13 3.43 4.97 -2.64
C LEU A 13 4.05 5.73 -3.81
N LYS A 14 3.70 7.01 -4.00
CA LYS A 14 4.29 7.86 -5.03
C LYS A 14 5.79 8.05 -4.81
N GLU A 15 6.20 8.32 -3.58
CA GLU A 15 7.62 8.44 -3.21
C GLU A 15 8.40 7.15 -3.46
N LEU A 16 7.88 6.00 -2.99
CA LEU A 16 8.51 4.70 -3.21
C LEU A 16 8.65 4.37 -4.71
N LYS A 17 7.67 4.74 -5.54
CA LYS A 17 7.76 4.57 -7.00
C LYS A 17 8.87 5.43 -7.61
N LEU A 18 9.03 6.67 -7.15
CA LEU A 18 10.13 7.53 -7.60
C LEU A 18 11.48 6.94 -7.20
N GLN A 19 11.62 6.52 -5.94
CA GLN A 19 12.84 5.83 -5.47
C GLN A 19 13.13 4.59 -6.31
N LEU A 20 12.12 3.79 -6.64
CA LEU A 20 12.27 2.59 -7.46
C LEU A 20 12.80 2.89 -8.87
N MET A 21 12.32 3.97 -9.49
CA MET A 21 12.78 4.41 -10.82
C MET A 21 14.24 4.85 -10.81
N HIS A 22 14.72 5.37 -9.69
CA HIS A 22 16.10 5.85 -9.53
C HIS A 22 17.04 4.83 -8.89
N ALA A 23 16.54 3.68 -8.42
CA ALA A 23 17.34 2.63 -7.79
C ALA A 23 18.32 1.99 -8.78
N LEU A 24 19.62 2.23 -8.53
CA LEU A 24 20.72 1.74 -9.36
C LEU A 24 21.14 0.33 -8.97
N ASN A 25 20.99 -0.04 -7.70
CA ASN A 25 21.42 -1.33 -7.20
C ASN A 25 20.24 -2.31 -7.00
N PRO A 26 20.41 -3.61 -7.30
CA PRO A 26 19.33 -4.61 -7.17
C PRO A 26 18.80 -4.80 -5.75
N ASN A 27 19.64 -4.63 -4.72
CA ASN A 27 19.24 -4.83 -3.31
C ASN A 27 18.32 -3.70 -2.81
N GLU A 28 18.62 -2.46 -3.21
CA GLU A 28 17.80 -1.28 -2.98
C GLU A 28 16.48 -1.42 -3.74
N ARG A 29 16.52 -1.83 -5.00
CA ARG A 29 15.31 -2.13 -5.78
C ARG A 29 14.43 -3.16 -5.08
N HIS A 30 15.02 -4.26 -4.59
CA HIS A 30 14.30 -5.29 -3.84
C HIS A 30 13.69 -4.73 -2.55
N THR A 31 14.44 -3.93 -1.79
CA THR A 31 13.97 -3.29 -0.56
C THR A 31 12.78 -2.37 -0.83
N ILE A 32 12.86 -1.54 -1.88
CA ILE A 32 11.77 -0.63 -2.26
C ILE A 32 10.53 -1.41 -2.69
N LEU A 33 10.70 -2.47 -3.50
CA LEU A 33 9.58 -3.35 -3.90
C LEU A 33 8.90 -3.99 -2.69
N LYS A 34 9.69 -4.48 -1.72
CA LYS A 34 9.17 -5.05 -0.47
C LYS A 34 8.40 -4.01 0.35
N ASN A 35 8.88 -2.78 0.41
CA ASN A 35 8.18 -1.69 1.11
C ASN A 35 6.84 -1.35 0.42
N ILE A 36 6.81 -1.34 -0.92
CA ILE A 36 5.57 -1.16 -1.70
C ILE A 36 4.59 -2.29 -1.41
N GLU A 37 5.05 -3.54 -1.45
CA GLU A 37 4.21 -4.71 -1.16
C GLU A 37 3.58 -4.63 0.25
N GLN A 38 4.39 -4.32 1.27
CA GLN A 38 3.92 -4.17 2.65
C GLN A 38 2.86 -3.09 2.79
N LEU A 39 3.06 -1.93 2.13
CA LEU A 39 2.10 -0.83 2.12
C LEU A 39 0.75 -1.26 1.52
N LEU A 40 0.79 -1.90 0.35
CA LEU A 40 -0.42 -2.35 -0.35
C LEU A 40 -1.15 -3.45 0.42
N ASN A 41 -0.41 -4.39 1.02
CA ASN A 41 -0.99 -5.44 1.84
C ASN A 41 -1.66 -4.87 3.10
N LYS A 42 -1.02 -3.93 3.80
CA LYS A 42 -1.62 -3.26 4.96
C LYS A 42 -2.92 -2.56 4.60
N ALA A 43 -2.94 -1.83 3.48
CA ALA A 43 -4.14 -1.18 2.99
C ALA A 43 -5.24 -2.19 2.63
N LYS A 44 -4.89 -3.30 1.96
CA LYS A 44 -5.82 -4.38 1.65
C LYS A 44 -6.45 -4.98 2.90
N TYR A 45 -5.64 -5.32 3.91
CA TYR A 45 -6.14 -5.89 5.16
C TYR A 45 -7.04 -4.91 5.94
N ARG A 46 -6.66 -3.63 6.01
CA ARG A 46 -7.51 -2.60 6.62
C ARG A 46 -8.87 -2.52 5.92
N ASN A 47 -8.91 -2.46 4.60
CA ASN A 47 -10.19 -2.37 3.89
C ASN A 47 -11.05 -3.62 4.06
N ARG A 48 -10.43 -4.81 4.07
CA ARG A 48 -11.15 -6.04 4.39
C ARG A 48 -11.76 -5.97 5.79
N PHE A 49 -10.98 -5.53 6.78
CA PHE A 49 -11.45 -5.38 8.15
C PHE A 49 -12.63 -4.40 8.27
N ILE A 50 -12.52 -3.21 7.67
CA ILE A 50 -13.60 -2.22 7.66
C ILE A 50 -14.85 -2.73 6.91
N SER A 51 -14.68 -3.46 5.81
CA SER A 51 -15.80 -4.09 5.10
C SER A 51 -16.52 -5.08 6.02
N THR A 52 -15.76 -5.96 6.67
CA THR A 52 -16.34 -6.93 7.61
C THR A 52 -17.08 -6.25 8.76
N LEU A 53 -16.58 -5.15 9.31
CA LEU A 53 -17.31 -4.42 10.35
C LEU A 53 -18.64 -3.86 9.85
N LYS A 54 -18.66 -3.22 8.67
CA LYS A 54 -19.89 -2.67 8.07
C LYS A 54 -20.93 -3.74 7.79
N ASP A 55 -20.49 -4.90 7.31
CA ASP A 55 -21.38 -6.03 7.04
C ASP A 55 -22.04 -6.56 8.33
N ASN A 56 -21.34 -6.46 9.47
CA ASN A 56 -21.86 -6.89 10.78
C ASN A 56 -22.68 -5.82 11.51
N GLU A 57 -22.45 -4.52 11.26
CA GLU A 57 -23.29 -3.43 11.79
C GLU A 57 -24.66 -3.34 11.10
N SER A 58 -24.82 -4.01 9.96
CA SER A 58 -26.06 -4.04 9.16
C SER A 58 -27.00 -5.20 9.53
N LEU A 59 -26.69 -5.96 10.59
CA LEU A 59 -27.44 -7.08 11.18
C LEU A 59 -28.10 -6.64 12.49
#